data_AF-A0A0M4ESX0-F1
#
_entry.id   AF-A0A0M4ESX0-F1
#
_cell.length_a   1.000
_cell.length_b   1.000
_cell.length_c   1.000
_cell.angle_alpha   90.00
_cell.angle_beta   90.00
_cell.angle_gamma   90.00
#
_symmetry.space_group_name_H-M   'P 1'
#
loop_
_entity.id
_entity.type
_entity.pdbx_description
1 polymer ?
#
loop_
_entity_poly.entity_id
_entity_poly.type
_entity_poly.pdbx_seq_one_letter_code
_entity_poly.pdbx_strand_id
1 'polypeptide(L)'
;MGENLKEEGYSMEQDQEVGGKNYSRCSSAGSTHTPNSSAHNSDDDDDSGDARHSAANSNSTLNLSYKERRRSAHTQAEQKRRDAIKKGYDSLQELVPRCQPNDSSGYKLSKALILQKSIEYIGYLNQQKLKQEDEGAALQKEVTALRIIQSGYETMLQHQQANPGPKEARLTDEAKFQVFQAIMEEMFETFQHIPMDNFKQLTSGIIPWLEEHCKPHILRNILSRTLQQMAQEAQEKQQLQQAMEQEPGESFS
;
A
#
# COMPACT_ATOMS: atom_id res chain seq x y z
N MET A 1 -47.61 -17.88 -4.09
CA MET A 1 -46.39 -18.19 -4.85
C MET A 1 -45.29 -17.38 -4.22
N GLY A 2 -44.41 -18.06 -3.48
CA GLY A 2 -43.28 -17.43 -2.80
C GLY A 2 -42.07 -17.43 -3.73
N GLU A 3 -41.36 -16.31 -3.76
CA GLU A 3 -39.97 -16.28 -4.20
C GLU A 3 -39.13 -15.69 -3.06
N ASN A 4 -38.16 -16.50 -2.66
CA ASN A 4 -37.19 -16.26 -1.60
C ASN A 4 -36.23 -15.13 -2.00
N LEU A 5 -36.15 -14.06 -1.21
CA LEU A 5 -34.93 -13.27 -1.13
C LEU A 5 -34.12 -13.79 0.05
N LYS A 6 -33.01 -14.45 -0.28
CA LYS A 6 -32.01 -14.90 0.69
C LYS A 6 -31.30 -13.68 1.28
N GLU A 7 -31.21 -13.64 2.61
CA GLU A 7 -30.23 -12.85 3.35
C GLU A 7 -28.81 -13.19 2.87
N GLU A 8 -28.02 -12.17 2.55
CA GLU A 8 -26.57 -12.26 2.64
C GLU A 8 -26.09 -11.36 3.78
N GLY A 9 -26.03 -11.95 4.98
CA GLY A 9 -25.30 -11.38 6.11
C GLY A 9 -23.80 -11.53 5.87
N TYR A 10 -23.09 -10.42 5.72
CA TYR A 10 -21.63 -10.44 5.66
C TYR A 10 -21.07 -10.58 7.08
N SER A 11 -20.60 -11.79 7.38
CA SER A 11 -19.88 -12.16 8.60
C SER A 11 -18.51 -11.49 8.62
N MET A 12 -18.16 -10.87 9.74
CA MET A 12 -16.83 -10.34 10.03
C MET A 12 -15.88 -11.54 10.23
N GLU A 13 -15.06 -11.86 9.24
CA GLU A 13 -14.04 -12.90 9.38
C GLU A 13 -12.97 -12.42 10.38
N GLN A 14 -12.87 -13.17 11.46
CA GLN A 14 -11.86 -13.08 12.50
C GLN A 14 -10.69 -13.94 12.01
N ASP A 15 -9.53 -13.34 11.73
CA ASP A 15 -8.33 -14.08 11.31
C ASP A 15 -7.88 -15.04 12.43
N GLN A 16 -8.28 -16.30 12.27
CA GLN A 16 -7.85 -17.44 13.07
C GLN A 16 -6.75 -18.16 12.28
N GLU A 17 -5.50 -17.86 12.60
CA GLU A 17 -4.34 -18.62 12.14
C GLU A 17 -4.44 -20.09 12.58
N VAL A 18 -4.64 -21.04 11.65
CA VAL A 18 -4.11 -22.41 11.78
C VAL A 18 -3.82 -23.00 10.40
N GLY A 19 -2.55 -23.36 10.15
CA GLY A 19 -2.15 -24.00 8.89
C GLY A 19 -0.71 -24.54 8.80
N GLY A 20 -0.22 -25.17 9.88
CA GLY A 20 0.77 -26.26 9.86
C GLY A 20 2.02 -26.16 8.97
N LYS A 21 3.14 -25.71 9.56
CA LYS A 21 4.45 -26.31 9.29
C LYS A 21 5.12 -26.64 10.61
N ASN A 22 5.23 -27.94 10.88
CA ASN A 22 5.96 -28.49 12.02
C ASN A 22 7.40 -27.99 11.98
N TYR A 23 7.76 -27.15 12.94
CA TYR A 23 9.14 -26.96 13.34
C TYR A 23 9.22 -27.17 14.85
N SER A 24 9.90 -28.24 15.25
CA SER A 24 10.26 -28.48 16.64
C SER A 24 11.17 -27.36 17.11
N ARG A 25 10.69 -26.52 18.03
CA ARG A 25 11.54 -25.62 18.81
C ARG A 25 12.07 -26.37 20.02
N CYS A 26 13.34 -26.74 20.00
CA CYS A 26 14.08 -26.99 21.22
C CYS A 26 14.44 -25.63 21.85
N SER A 27 13.83 -25.31 22.99
CA SER A 27 14.34 -24.29 23.91
C SER A 27 14.73 -25.00 25.19
N SER A 28 16.04 -25.20 25.36
CA SER A 28 16.63 -25.52 26.67
C SER A 28 17.89 -24.70 26.83
N ALA A 29 18.03 -24.21 28.06
CA ALA A 29 19.00 -23.25 28.53
C ALA A 29 20.47 -23.58 28.20
N GLY A 30 21.27 -22.52 28.20
CA GLY A 30 22.70 -22.55 27.91
C GLY A 30 23.47 -23.53 28.76
N SER A 31 24.35 -24.27 28.09
CA SER A 31 25.56 -24.84 28.67
C SER A 31 26.66 -24.61 27.65
N THR A 32 27.52 -23.64 27.94
CA THR A 32 28.72 -23.34 27.16
C THR A 32 29.80 -24.38 27.48
N HIS A 33 30.63 -24.65 26.47
CA HIS A 33 31.86 -25.45 26.48
C HIS A 33 31.72 -26.94 26.12
N THR A 34 31.68 -27.22 24.82
CA THR A 34 32.57 -28.24 24.20
C THR A 34 32.89 -27.79 22.77
N PRO A 35 34.16 -27.89 22.30
CA PRO A 35 34.59 -27.25 21.07
C PRO A 35 34.38 -28.13 19.84
N ASN A 36 34.03 -27.47 18.73
CA ASN A 36 34.58 -27.69 17.39
C ASN A 36 34.63 -29.15 16.90
N SER A 37 33.54 -29.62 16.28
CA SER A 37 33.61 -30.74 15.33
C SER A 37 33.97 -30.20 13.95
N SER A 38 35.25 -29.85 13.75
CA SER A 38 35.81 -29.84 12.40
C SER A 38 35.71 -31.26 11.86
N ALA A 39 35.11 -31.43 10.68
CA ALA A 39 35.22 -32.65 9.89
C ALA A 39 36.72 -32.91 9.64
N HIS A 40 37.30 -33.75 10.49
CA HIS A 40 38.69 -34.15 10.44
C HIS A 40 38.77 -35.33 9.49
N ASN A 41 38.97 -35.03 8.21
CA ASN A 41 39.41 -36.04 7.25
C ASN A 41 40.92 -36.21 7.46
N SER A 42 41.30 -36.92 8.52
CA SER A 42 42.67 -37.42 8.63
C SER A 42 42.78 -38.65 7.74
N ASP A 43 43.38 -38.40 6.59
CA ASP A 43 44.03 -39.39 5.74
C ASP A 43 45.28 -39.83 6.53
N ASP A 44 45.10 -40.77 7.46
CA ASP A 44 46.21 -41.47 8.11
C ASP A 44 46.87 -42.39 7.06
N ASP A 45 47.79 -41.83 6.28
CA ASP A 45 48.79 -42.60 5.55
C ASP A 45 49.88 -43.02 6.56
N ASP A 46 49.67 -44.15 7.26
CA ASP A 46 50.72 -44.79 8.04
C ASP A 46 51.74 -45.44 7.07
N ASP A 47 52.84 -44.73 6.88
CA ASP A 47 54.05 -45.16 6.18
C ASP A 47 54.79 -46.22 7.00
N SER A 48 54.34 -47.47 6.93
CA SER A 48 55.16 -48.61 7.36
C SER A 48 56.14 -49.00 6.25
N GLY A 49 57.25 -48.26 6.22
CA GLY A 49 58.48 -48.71 5.57
C GLY A 49 59.12 -49.84 6.37
N ASP A 50 58.97 -51.08 5.91
CA ASP A 50 60.03 -52.11 5.84
C ASP A 50 59.43 -53.44 5.39
N ALA A 51 59.52 -53.73 4.09
CA ALA A 51 59.54 -55.11 3.63
C ALA A 51 60.25 -55.26 2.27
N ARG A 52 61.56 -55.53 2.37
CA ARG A 52 62.26 -56.62 1.62
C ARG A 52 62.02 -56.65 0.10
N HIS A 53 63.03 -56.16 -0.61
CA HIS A 53 63.36 -56.52 -2.00
C HIS A 53 63.12 -58.02 -2.30
N SER A 54 62.01 -58.36 -2.99
CA SER A 54 61.95 -59.49 -3.95
C SER A 54 60.60 -59.75 -4.64
N ALA A 55 59.48 -59.10 -4.27
CA ALA A 55 58.16 -59.34 -4.92
C ALA A 55 57.55 -58.09 -5.60
N ALA A 56 58.39 -57.11 -5.95
CA ALA A 56 57.99 -55.70 -6.05
C ALA A 56 57.40 -55.22 -7.39
N ASN A 57 57.25 -56.06 -8.43
CA ASN A 57 56.94 -55.54 -9.77
C ASN A 57 55.44 -55.58 -10.15
N SER A 58 54.64 -56.47 -9.56
CA SER A 58 53.20 -56.56 -9.87
C SER A 58 52.35 -55.68 -8.95
N ASN A 59 52.51 -55.79 -7.62
CA ASN A 59 51.72 -55.03 -6.63
C ASN A 59 51.98 -53.52 -6.61
N SER A 60 53.13 -53.05 -7.08
CA SER A 60 53.46 -51.63 -7.22
C SER A 60 52.67 -50.96 -8.33
N THR A 61 52.46 -51.65 -9.46
CA THR A 61 51.68 -51.13 -10.60
C THR A 61 50.19 -50.99 -10.30
N LEU A 62 49.61 -51.91 -9.52
CA LEU A 62 48.20 -51.86 -9.10
C LEU A 62 47.97 -50.72 -8.10
N ASN A 63 48.86 -50.57 -7.12
CA ASN A 63 48.82 -49.47 -6.17
C ASN A 63 49.04 -48.11 -6.83
N LEU A 64 49.92 -48.04 -7.84
CA LEU A 64 50.12 -46.83 -8.65
C LEU A 64 48.87 -46.49 -9.48
N SER A 65 48.22 -47.50 -10.09
CA SER A 65 46.96 -47.35 -10.82
C SER A 65 45.80 -46.90 -9.91
N TYR A 66 45.72 -47.41 -8.68
CA TYR A 66 44.74 -46.96 -7.69
C TYR A 66 44.99 -45.51 -7.23
N LYS A 67 46.25 -45.15 -6.94
CA LYS A 67 46.65 -43.77 -6.62
C LYS A 67 46.34 -42.81 -7.78
N GLU A 68 46.55 -43.24 -9.02
CA GLU A 68 46.24 -42.44 -10.23
C GLU A 68 44.73 -42.31 -10.44
N ARG A 69 43.94 -43.36 -10.19
CA ARG A 69 42.47 -43.30 -10.19
C ARG A 69 41.94 -42.31 -9.15
N ARG A 70 42.49 -42.33 -7.94
CA ARG A 70 42.11 -41.38 -6.88
C ARG A 70 42.47 -39.95 -7.25
N ARG A 71 43.67 -39.73 -7.82
CA ARG A 71 44.10 -38.41 -8.31
C ARG A 71 43.17 -37.88 -9.41
N SER A 72 42.85 -38.70 -10.41
CA SER A 72 41.97 -38.29 -11.51
C SER A 72 40.54 -37.99 -11.05
N ALA A 73 39.98 -38.78 -10.13
CA ALA A 73 38.69 -38.49 -9.51
C ALA A 73 38.70 -37.16 -8.74
N HIS A 74 39.76 -36.91 -7.96
CA HIS A 74 39.92 -35.65 -7.23
C HIS A 74 40.01 -34.45 -8.18
N THR A 75 40.79 -34.55 -9.26
CA THR A 75 40.88 -33.51 -10.29
C THR A 75 39.54 -33.26 -10.97
N GLN A 76 38.78 -34.31 -11.29
CA GLN A 76 37.46 -34.18 -11.91
C GLN A 76 36.45 -33.49 -10.96
N ALA A 77 36.47 -33.84 -9.68
CA ALA A 77 35.62 -33.21 -8.67
C ALA A 77 35.94 -31.71 -8.52
N GLU A 78 37.22 -31.34 -8.48
CA GLU A 78 37.64 -29.94 -8.39
C GLU A 78 37.33 -29.16 -9.67
N GLN A 79 37.45 -29.77 -10.86
CA GLN A 79 37.03 -29.14 -12.11
C GLN A 79 35.52 -28.85 -12.10
N LYS A 80 34.69 -29.82 -11.71
CA LYS A 80 33.24 -29.64 -11.57
C LYS A 80 32.90 -28.50 -10.61
N ARG A 81 33.62 -28.40 -9.48
CA ARG A 81 33.46 -27.28 -8.53
C ARG A 81 33.83 -25.94 -9.16
N ARG A 82 34.93 -25.87 -9.92
CA ARG A 82 35.36 -24.65 -10.62
C ARG A 82 34.37 -24.21 -11.69
N ASP A 83 33.82 -25.16 -12.44
CA ASP A 83 32.83 -24.90 -13.48
C ASP A 83 31.52 -24.38 -12.88
N ALA A 84 31.10 -24.93 -11.74
CA ALA A 84 29.93 -24.43 -11.00
C ALA A 84 30.12 -22.99 -10.51
N ILE A 85 31.31 -22.68 -9.95
CA ILE A 85 31.64 -21.30 -9.52
C ILE A 85 31.67 -20.36 -10.72
N LYS A 86 32.29 -20.77 -11.83
CA LYS A 86 32.35 -19.98 -13.07
C LYS A 86 30.94 -19.65 -13.56
N LYS A 87 30.05 -20.65 -13.61
CA LYS A 87 28.63 -20.44 -13.95
C LYS A 87 27.95 -19.44 -13.02
N GLY A 88 28.23 -19.49 -11.72
CA GLY A 88 27.72 -18.51 -10.76
C GLY A 88 28.15 -17.07 -11.06
N TYR A 89 29.40 -16.86 -11.47
CA TYR A 89 29.87 -15.53 -11.91
C TYR A 89 29.18 -15.06 -13.19
N ASP A 90 28.99 -15.96 -14.16
CA ASP A 90 28.32 -15.64 -15.42
C ASP A 90 26.86 -15.20 -15.15
N SER A 91 26.14 -15.90 -14.25
CA SER A 91 24.79 -15.50 -13.82
C SER A 91 24.76 -14.16 -13.05
N LEU A 92 25.76 -13.89 -12.21
CA LEU A 92 25.84 -12.59 -11.53
C LEU A 92 26.03 -11.43 -12.50
N GLN A 93 26.79 -11.64 -13.58
CA GLN A 93 26.96 -10.61 -14.61
C GLN A 93 25.66 -10.30 -15.35
N GLU A 94 24.82 -11.30 -15.56
CA GLU A 94 23.52 -11.15 -16.21
C GLU A 94 22.50 -10.44 -15.30
N LEU A 95 22.45 -10.80 -14.01
CA LEU A 95 21.47 -10.27 -13.06
C LEU A 95 21.80 -8.85 -12.55
N VAL A 96 23.08 -8.49 -12.48
CA VAL A 96 23.52 -7.20 -11.95
C VAL A 96 23.69 -6.22 -13.11
N PRO A 97 22.85 -5.17 -13.23
CA PRO A 97 22.84 -4.29 -14.41
C PRO A 97 24.20 -3.62 -14.69
N ARG A 98 24.94 -3.27 -13.62
CA ARG A 98 26.27 -2.65 -13.72
C ARG A 98 27.41 -3.64 -14.03
N CYS A 99 27.11 -4.93 -14.12
CA CYS A 99 28.04 -5.98 -14.54
C CYS A 99 27.78 -6.48 -15.95
N GLN A 100 26.68 -6.06 -16.59
CA GLN A 100 26.43 -6.40 -17.99
C GLN A 100 27.47 -5.69 -18.86
N PRO A 101 28.05 -6.38 -19.85
CA PRO A 101 28.99 -5.74 -20.77
C PRO A 101 28.26 -4.66 -21.56
N ASN A 102 28.72 -3.41 -21.47
CA ASN A 102 28.37 -2.44 -22.52
C ASN A 102 28.94 -3.01 -23.83
N ASP A 103 28.10 -3.17 -24.85
CA ASP A 103 28.35 -3.86 -26.13
C ASP A 103 29.60 -3.40 -26.92
N SER A 104 30.40 -2.47 -26.39
CA SER A 104 31.49 -1.79 -27.09
C SER A 104 32.90 -2.12 -26.61
N SER A 105 33.12 -2.83 -25.48
CA SER A 105 34.47 -2.90 -24.88
C SER A 105 35.11 -4.28 -24.81
N GLY A 106 34.37 -5.38 -24.99
CA GLY A 106 34.93 -6.75 -24.94
C GLY A 106 35.67 -7.11 -23.64
N TYR A 107 35.63 -6.24 -22.62
CA TYR A 107 36.46 -6.32 -21.43
C TYR A 107 35.73 -7.11 -20.34
N LYS A 108 36.31 -8.23 -19.91
CA LYS A 108 35.75 -9.06 -18.85
C LYS A 108 36.01 -8.40 -17.49
N LEU A 109 34.93 -8.07 -16.76
CA LEU A 109 35.01 -7.56 -15.40
C LEU A 109 35.74 -8.55 -14.48
N SER A 110 36.52 -8.02 -13.53
CA SER A 110 37.24 -8.85 -12.56
C SER A 110 36.27 -9.50 -11.58
N LYS A 111 36.61 -10.70 -11.07
CA LYS A 111 35.79 -11.42 -10.09
C LYS A 111 35.48 -10.58 -8.86
N ALA A 112 36.48 -9.87 -8.33
CA ALA A 112 36.32 -8.98 -7.18
C ALA A 112 35.32 -7.85 -7.46
N LEU A 113 35.37 -7.26 -8.66
CA LEU A 113 34.47 -6.18 -9.04
C LEU A 113 33.03 -6.68 -9.23
N ILE A 114 32.83 -7.86 -9.81
CA ILE A 114 31.51 -8.49 -9.93
C ILE A 114 30.89 -8.66 -8.54
N LEU A 115 31.63 -9.24 -7.59
CA LEU A 115 31.13 -9.43 -6.23
C LEU A 115 30.78 -8.10 -5.55
N GLN A 116 31.63 -7.08 -5.68
CA GLN A 116 31.38 -5.76 -5.11
C GLN A 116 30.10 -5.14 -5.67
N LYS A 117 29.92 -5.19 -6.99
CA LYS A 117 28.73 -4.67 -7.66
C LYS A 117 27.47 -5.45 -7.30
N SER A 118 27.57 -6.76 -7.11
CA SER A 118 26.47 -7.58 -6.59
C SER A 118 26.06 -7.16 -5.18
N ILE A 119 27.00 -6.90 -4.28
CA ILE A 119 26.71 -6.43 -2.91
C ILE A 119 25.99 -5.09 -2.94
N GLU A 120 26.51 -4.13 -3.72
CA GLU A 120 25.86 -2.83 -3.92
C GLU A 120 24.43 -2.98 -4.45
N TYR A 121 24.23 -3.89 -5.41
CA TYR A 121 22.91 -4.10 -6.02
C TYR A 121 21.91 -4.77 -5.07
N ILE A 122 22.34 -5.74 -4.26
CA ILE A 122 21.51 -6.32 -3.20
C ILE A 122 21.09 -5.22 -2.20
N GLY A 123 22.02 -4.34 -1.81
CA GLY A 123 21.71 -3.20 -0.94
C GLY A 123 20.65 -2.28 -1.56
N TYR A 124 20.80 -1.95 -2.85
CA TYR A 124 19.82 -1.18 -3.61
C TYR A 124 18.44 -1.85 -3.66
N LEU A 125 18.38 -3.15 -3.99
CA LEU A 125 17.12 -3.91 -4.04
C LEU A 125 16.43 -3.96 -2.69
N ASN A 126 17.17 -4.13 -1.60
CA ASN A 126 16.61 -4.11 -0.25
C ASN A 126 16.01 -2.74 0.09
N GLN A 127 16.69 -1.66 -0.27
CA GLN A 127 16.16 -0.30 -0.07
C GLN A 127 14.90 -0.06 -0.92
N GLN A 128 14.91 -0.51 -2.17
CA GLN A 128 13.75 -0.37 -3.07
C GLN A 128 12.55 -1.19 -2.58
N LYS A 129 12.80 -2.41 -2.09
CA LYS A 129 11.78 -3.26 -1.48
C LYS A 129 11.15 -2.55 -0.27
N LEU A 130 11.96 -2.05 0.67
CA LEU A 130 11.47 -1.34 1.84
C LEU A 130 10.60 -0.13 1.46
N LYS A 131 11.04 0.65 0.47
CA LYS A 131 10.28 1.79 -0.04
C LYS A 131 8.92 1.36 -0.62
N GLN A 132 8.86 0.26 -1.37
CA GLN A 132 7.61 -0.25 -1.92
C GLN A 132 6.67 -0.79 -0.83
N GLU A 133 7.21 -1.42 0.21
CA GLU A 133 6.45 -1.89 1.37
C GLU A 133 5.81 -0.69 2.13
N ASP A 134 6.57 0.38 2.35
CA ASP A 134 6.08 1.61 2.98
C ASP A 134 4.99 2.31 2.14
N GLU A 135 5.19 2.43 0.83
CA GLU A 135 4.20 2.99 -0.09
C GLU A 135 2.91 2.15 -0.11
N GLY A 136 3.04 0.82 -0.14
CA GLY A 136 1.91 -0.10 -0.06
C GLY A 136 1.13 0.05 1.25
N ALA A 137 1.83 0.14 2.39
CA ALA A 137 1.21 0.35 3.69
C ALA A 137 0.48 1.71 3.77
N ALA A 138 1.04 2.76 3.18
CA ALA A 138 0.41 4.08 3.11
C ALA A 138 -0.89 4.04 2.28
N LEU A 139 -0.85 3.43 1.09
CA LEU A 139 -2.04 3.28 0.24
C LEU A 139 -3.14 2.45 0.91
N GLN A 140 -2.80 1.39 1.62
CA GLN A 140 -3.78 0.60 2.39
C GLN A 140 -4.48 1.43 3.48
N LYS A 141 -3.74 2.30 4.17
CA LYS A 141 -4.33 3.23 5.16
C LYS A 141 -5.29 4.20 4.49
N GLU A 142 -4.94 4.76 3.35
CA GLU A 142 -5.79 5.68 2.59
C GLU A 142 -7.09 5.00 2.13
N VAL A 143 -7.00 3.81 1.55
CA VAL A 143 -8.18 3.01 1.16
C VAL A 143 -9.08 2.75 2.36
N THR A 144 -8.50 2.40 3.51
CA THR A 144 -9.27 2.16 4.75
C THR A 144 -9.98 3.44 5.20
N ALA A 145 -9.31 4.58 5.19
CA ALA A 145 -9.91 5.86 5.55
C ALA A 145 -11.07 6.23 4.60
N LEU A 146 -10.89 6.06 3.29
CA LEU A 146 -11.93 6.31 2.29
C LEU A 146 -13.14 5.40 2.49
N ARG A 147 -12.94 4.12 2.82
CA ARG A 147 -14.03 3.18 3.12
C ARG A 147 -14.82 3.59 4.37
N ILE A 148 -14.13 4.08 5.41
CA ILE A 148 -14.79 4.60 6.62
C ILE A 148 -15.67 5.80 6.26
N ILE A 149 -15.15 6.73 5.46
CA ILE A 149 -15.89 7.91 5.00
C ILE A 149 -17.11 7.50 4.17
N GLN A 150 -16.94 6.58 3.21
CA GLN A 150 -18.03 6.05 2.40
C GLN A 150 -19.14 5.44 3.27
N SER A 151 -18.77 4.57 4.22
CA SER A 151 -19.73 3.95 5.14
C SER A 151 -20.47 4.99 5.99
N GLY A 152 -19.79 6.06 6.39
CA GLY A 152 -20.40 7.20 7.06
C GLY A 152 -21.48 7.89 6.21
N TYR A 153 -21.19 8.12 4.92
CA TYR A 153 -22.18 8.70 3.99
C TYR A 153 -23.35 7.77 3.72
N GLU A 154 -23.12 6.47 3.53
CA GLU A 154 -24.18 5.48 3.34
C GLU A 154 -25.11 5.42 4.55
N THR A 155 -24.58 5.48 5.76
CA THR A 155 -25.37 5.53 6.99
C THR A 155 -26.23 6.79 7.08
N MET A 156 -25.67 7.96 6.76
CA MET A 156 -26.43 9.22 6.75
C MET A 156 -27.55 9.20 5.70
N LEU A 157 -27.27 8.63 4.52
CA LEU A 157 -28.24 8.49 3.43
C LEU A 157 -29.39 7.57 3.84
N GLN A 158 -29.10 6.41 4.45
CA GLN A 158 -30.12 5.49 4.97
C GLN A 158 -30.98 6.16 6.05
N HIS A 159 -30.38 6.91 6.98
CA HIS A 159 -31.12 7.63 8.01
C HIS A 159 -32.08 8.68 7.41
N GLN A 160 -31.62 9.41 6.37
CA GLN A 160 -32.44 10.39 5.67
C GLN A 160 -33.61 9.73 4.90
N GLN A 161 -33.39 8.55 4.30
CA GLN A 161 -34.44 7.80 3.63
C GLN A 161 -35.45 7.15 4.59
N ALA A 162 -34.99 6.68 5.74
CA ALA A 162 -35.84 6.07 6.77
C ALA A 162 -36.76 7.09 7.46
N ASN A 163 -36.36 8.36 7.51
CA ASN A 163 -37.16 9.44 8.09
C ASN A 163 -37.32 10.61 7.09
N PRO A 164 -38.09 10.45 6.01
CA PRO A 164 -38.18 11.42 4.92
C PRO A 164 -38.95 12.70 5.28
N GLY A 165 -39.38 12.86 6.53
CA GLY A 165 -40.29 13.90 6.99
C GLY A 165 -41.68 13.79 6.32
N PRO A 166 -42.69 14.53 6.82
CA PRO A 166 -43.98 14.62 6.15
C PRO A 166 -43.81 15.15 4.72
N LYS A 167 -44.47 14.52 3.72
CA LYS A 167 -44.44 14.97 2.32
C LYS A 167 -44.92 16.42 2.14
N GLU A 168 -45.78 16.90 3.05
CA GLU A 168 -46.30 18.28 3.10
C GLU A 168 -45.26 19.31 3.57
N ALA A 169 -44.16 18.89 4.18
CA ALA A 169 -43.04 19.76 4.58
C ALA A 169 -41.96 19.89 3.49
N ARG A 170 -42.18 19.34 2.29
CA ARG A 170 -41.21 19.39 1.20
C ARG A 170 -41.25 20.75 0.52
N LEU A 171 -40.16 21.48 0.65
CA LEU A 171 -39.91 22.71 -0.10
C LEU A 171 -40.01 22.44 -1.61
N THR A 172 -40.55 23.41 -2.35
CA THR A 172 -40.50 23.41 -3.82
C THR A 172 -39.05 23.43 -4.29
N ASP A 173 -38.76 22.91 -5.49
CA ASP A 173 -37.39 22.93 -6.02
C ASP A 173 -36.86 24.36 -6.20
N GLU A 174 -37.75 25.32 -6.49
CA GLU A 174 -37.43 26.76 -6.48
C GLU A 174 -36.99 27.22 -5.09
N ALA A 175 -37.73 26.88 -4.02
CA ALA A 175 -37.35 27.25 -2.66
C ALA A 175 -36.03 26.58 -2.24
N LYS A 176 -35.76 25.35 -2.68
CA LYS A 176 -34.46 24.70 -2.44
C LYS A 176 -33.33 25.44 -3.14
N PHE A 177 -33.54 25.85 -4.40
CA PHE A 177 -32.55 26.59 -5.17
C PHE A 177 -32.26 27.96 -4.54
N GLN A 178 -33.30 28.71 -4.15
CA GLN A 178 -33.15 30.00 -3.49
C GLN A 178 -32.41 29.89 -2.14
N VAL A 179 -32.75 28.87 -1.33
CA VAL A 179 -32.04 28.61 -0.08
C VAL A 179 -30.58 28.24 -0.35
N PHE A 180 -30.30 27.40 -1.35
CA PHE A 180 -28.94 27.05 -1.73
C PHE A 180 -28.15 28.27 -2.20
N GLN A 181 -28.73 29.10 -3.05
CA GLN A 181 -28.13 30.34 -3.53
C GLN A 181 -27.78 31.27 -2.35
N ALA A 182 -28.74 31.52 -1.45
CA ALA A 182 -28.53 32.37 -0.28
C ALA A 182 -27.42 31.83 0.64
N ILE A 183 -27.34 30.51 0.83
CA ILE A 183 -26.23 29.89 1.59
C ILE A 183 -24.90 30.11 0.87
N MET A 184 -24.83 29.85 -0.44
CA MET A 184 -23.59 29.98 -1.20
C MET A 184 -23.10 31.43 -1.26
N GLU A 185 -24.00 32.40 -1.42
CA GLU A 185 -23.67 33.83 -1.37
C GLU A 185 -23.11 34.23 -0.01
N GLU A 186 -23.75 33.83 1.10
CA GLU A 186 -23.26 34.13 2.45
C GLU A 186 -21.88 33.49 2.72
N MET A 187 -21.68 32.25 2.26
CA MET A 187 -20.38 31.58 2.40
C MET A 187 -19.30 32.24 1.55
N PHE A 188 -19.62 32.64 0.32
CA PHE A 188 -18.69 33.34 -0.56
C PHE A 188 -18.31 34.70 0.02
N GLU A 189 -19.30 35.47 0.48
CA GLU A 189 -19.11 36.79 1.06
C GLU A 189 -18.21 36.72 2.31
N THR A 190 -18.44 35.77 3.20
CA THR A 190 -17.61 35.62 4.41
C THR A 190 -16.22 35.07 4.07
N PHE A 191 -16.10 34.18 3.09
CA PHE A 191 -14.83 33.61 2.66
C PHE A 191 -13.87 34.65 2.06
N GLN A 192 -14.39 35.66 1.35
CA GLN A 192 -13.56 36.69 0.71
C GLN A 192 -12.72 37.50 1.72
N HIS A 193 -13.11 37.50 3.00
CA HIS A 193 -12.43 38.21 4.07
C HIS A 193 -11.22 37.44 4.63
N ILE A 194 -11.00 36.19 4.20
CA ILE A 194 -9.87 35.37 4.66
C ILE A 194 -8.59 35.81 3.91
N PRO A 195 -7.51 36.17 4.60
CA PRO A 195 -6.25 36.54 3.95
C PRO A 195 -5.64 35.36 3.20
N MET A 196 -5.31 35.56 1.91
CA MET A 196 -4.77 34.52 1.02
C MET A 196 -3.36 34.80 0.50
N ASP A 197 -2.64 35.75 1.09
CA ASP A 197 -1.33 36.20 0.60
C ASP A 197 -0.25 35.10 0.65
N ASN A 198 -0.39 34.13 1.55
CA ASN A 198 0.48 32.95 1.63
C ASN A 198 -0.22 31.78 2.34
N PHE A 199 0.35 30.58 2.18
CA PHE A 199 -0.20 29.34 2.75
C PHE A 199 -0.39 29.39 4.26
N LYS A 200 0.50 30.06 5.00
CA LYS A 200 0.40 30.19 6.47
C LYS A 200 -0.81 31.03 6.86
N GLN A 201 -1.06 32.15 6.18
CA GLN A 201 -2.23 32.99 6.46
C GLN A 201 -3.53 32.27 6.11
N LEU A 202 -3.61 31.63 4.94
CA LEU A 202 -4.78 30.86 4.53
C LEU A 202 -5.12 29.77 5.55
N THR A 203 -4.14 28.93 5.92
CA THR A 203 -4.35 27.84 6.88
C THR A 203 -4.70 28.34 8.29
N SER A 204 -4.21 29.53 8.69
CA SER A 204 -4.59 30.12 9.98
C SER A 204 -6.00 30.71 9.98
N GLY A 205 -6.50 31.16 8.82
CA GLY A 205 -7.81 31.81 8.70
C GLY A 205 -8.96 30.85 8.35
N ILE A 206 -8.69 29.78 7.59
CA ILE A 206 -9.75 28.91 7.06
C ILE A 206 -10.45 28.07 8.13
N ILE A 207 -9.72 27.56 9.13
CA ILE A 207 -10.30 26.74 10.20
C ILE A 207 -11.22 27.60 11.09
N PRO A 208 -10.79 28.77 11.61
CA PRO A 208 -11.67 29.65 12.35
C PRO A 208 -12.90 30.08 11.55
N TRP A 209 -12.74 30.41 10.26
CA TRP A 209 -13.87 30.76 9.41
C TRP A 209 -14.89 29.62 9.29
N LEU A 210 -14.44 28.39 9.05
CA LEU A 210 -15.31 27.21 8.96
C LEU A 210 -16.07 27.00 10.27
N GLU A 211 -15.37 27.11 11.40
CA GLU A 211 -15.96 26.96 12.73
C GLU A 211 -16.93 28.09 13.09
N GLU A 212 -16.77 29.29 12.54
CA GLU A 212 -17.63 30.44 12.82
C GLU A 212 -18.86 30.46 11.90
N HIS A 213 -18.67 30.29 10.59
CA HIS A 213 -19.68 30.55 9.57
C HIS A 213 -20.40 29.30 9.06
N CYS A 214 -19.80 28.11 9.13
CA CYS A 214 -20.39 26.87 8.58
C CYS A 214 -21.14 26.02 9.62
N LYS A 215 -21.46 26.57 10.80
CA LYS A 215 -22.20 25.85 11.84
C LYS A 215 -23.64 25.52 11.41
N PRO A 216 -24.20 24.36 11.77
CA PRO A 216 -25.55 23.96 11.39
C PRO A 216 -26.64 24.99 11.74
N HIS A 217 -26.50 25.67 12.88
CA HIS A 217 -27.46 26.71 13.29
C HIS A 217 -27.41 27.94 12.38
N ILE A 218 -26.23 28.33 11.89
CA ILE A 218 -26.08 29.48 10.98
C ILE A 218 -26.79 29.16 9.66
N LEU A 219 -26.55 27.97 9.10
CA LEU A 219 -27.21 27.50 7.88
C LEU A 219 -28.75 27.43 8.06
N ARG A 220 -29.23 26.94 9.21
CA ARG A 220 -30.67 26.92 9.53
C ARG A 220 -31.27 28.32 9.63
N ASN A 221 -30.52 29.29 10.14
CA ASN A 221 -30.96 30.68 10.20
C ASN A 221 -31.08 31.28 8.81
N ILE A 222 -30.10 31.07 7.92
CA ILE A 222 -30.16 31.52 6.53
C ILE A 222 -31.39 30.92 5.84
N LEU A 223 -31.55 29.60 5.93
CA LEU A 223 -32.72 28.89 5.39
C LEU A 223 -34.03 29.49 5.90
N SER A 224 -34.15 29.73 7.20
CA SER A 224 -35.37 30.28 7.80
C SER A 224 -35.66 31.70 7.33
N ARG A 225 -34.64 32.55 7.19
CA ARG A 225 -34.78 33.92 6.66
C ARG A 225 -35.21 33.91 5.19
N THR A 226 -34.56 33.11 4.34
CA THR A 226 -34.88 33.02 2.91
C THR A 226 -36.31 32.51 2.71
N LEU A 227 -36.72 31.46 3.42
CA LEU A 227 -38.10 30.95 3.33
C LEU A 227 -39.13 31.96 3.81
N GLN A 228 -38.83 32.72 4.87
CA GLN A 228 -39.73 33.79 5.34
C GLN A 228 -39.86 34.92 4.31
N GLN A 229 -38.77 35.33 3.67
CA GLN A 229 -38.78 36.34 2.61
C GLN A 229 -39.61 35.87 1.40
N MET A 230 -39.38 34.64 0.94
CA MET A 230 -40.17 34.06 -0.16
C MET A 230 -41.66 34.00 0.16
N ALA A 231 -42.02 33.66 1.40
CA ALA A 231 -43.41 33.62 1.84
C ALA A 231 -44.04 35.02 1.85
N GLN A 232 -43.30 36.04 2.29
CA GLN A 232 -43.75 37.44 2.26
C GLN A 232 -43.95 37.95 0.82
N GLU A 233 -42.98 37.71 -0.07
CA GLU A 233 -43.09 38.12 -1.48
C GLU A 233 -44.28 37.46 -2.19
N ALA A 234 -44.55 36.18 -1.88
CA ALA A 234 -45.70 35.48 -2.42
C ALA A 234 -47.02 36.11 -1.95
N GLN A 235 -47.11 36.51 -0.67
CA GLN A 235 -48.28 37.20 -0.12
C GLN A 235 -48.47 38.60 -0.74
N GLU A 236 -47.40 39.37 -0.92
CA GLU A 236 -47.46 40.70 -1.53
C GLU A 236 -47.92 40.63 -2.99
N LYS A 237 -47.37 39.70 -3.79
CA LYS A 237 -47.79 39.48 -5.18
C LYS A 237 -49.27 39.10 -5.27
N GLN A 238 -49.77 38.30 -4.33
CA GLN A 238 -51.17 37.89 -4.28
C GLN A 238 -52.10 39.05 -3.92
N GLN A 239 -51.68 39.95 -3.01
CA GLN A 239 -52.44 41.16 -2.66
C GLN A 239 -52.50 42.17 -3.82
N LEU A 240 -51.38 42.39 -4.51
CA LEU A 240 -51.32 43.28 -5.69
C LEU A 240 -52.21 42.79 -6.83
N GLN A 241 -52.27 41.47 -7.05
CA GLN A 241 -53.10 40.89 -8.09
C GLN A 241 -54.60 41.02 -7.76
N GLN A 242 -54.99 40.86 -6.50
CA GLN A 242 -56.37 41.09 -6.05
C GLN A 242 -56.78 42.57 -6.08
N ALA A 243 -55.85 43.49 -5.85
CA ALA A 243 -56.11 44.93 -5.94
C ALA A 243 -56.33 45.38 -7.39
N MET A 244 -55.57 44.82 -8.35
CA MET A 244 -55.75 45.11 -9.79
C MET A 244 -57.07 44.55 -10.36
N GLU A 245 -57.60 43.47 -9.79
CA GLU A 245 -58.89 42.89 -10.19
C GLU A 245 -60.11 43.63 -9.60
N GLN A 246 -59.91 44.55 -8.64
CA GLN A 246 -60.98 45.29 -7.96
C GLN A 246 -61.16 46.74 -8.43
N GLU A 247 -60.38 47.26 -9.38
CA GLU A 247 -60.60 48.58 -9.98
C GLU A 247 -61.88 48.55 -10.84
N PRO A 248 -62.98 49.22 -10.43
CA PRO A 248 -64.18 49.27 -11.23
C PRO A 248 -63.94 50.26 -12.37
N GLY A 249 -64.18 49.83 -13.61
CA GLY A 249 -64.12 50.70 -14.77
C GLY A 249 -64.97 51.95 -14.54
N GLU A 250 -64.30 53.08 -14.30
CA GLU A 250 -64.94 54.38 -14.22
C GLU A 250 -65.61 54.65 -15.57
N SER A 251 -66.94 54.71 -15.50
CA SER A 251 -67.84 55.25 -16.50
C SER A 251 -67.28 56.53 -17.13
N PHE A 252 -66.91 56.47 -18.40
CA PHE A 252 -66.94 57.65 -19.26
C PHE A 252 -68.13 57.54 -20.21
N SER A 253 -68.98 58.57 -20.09
CA SER A 253 -70.30 58.76 -20.70
C SER A 253 -70.35 58.63 -22.22
#